data_AF-A0A920HM21-F1
#
_entry.id   AF-A0A920HM21-F1
#
_cell.length_a   1.000
_cell.length_b   1.000
_cell.length_c   1.000
_cell.angle_alpha   90.00
_cell.angle_beta   90.00
_cell.angle_gamma   90.00
#
_symmetry.space_group_name_H-M   'P 1'
#
loop_
_entity.id
_entity.type
_entity.pdbx_description
1 polymer ?
#
loop_
_entity_poly.entity_id
_entity_poly.type
_entity_poly.pdbx_seq_one_letter_code
_entity_poly.pdbx_strand_id
1 'polypeptide(L)'
;MQNNPEFIFAYMGIVAIGAVCVPLNSWWVADEIKYAMNHCQAKFFLQIKRIHGLDDLDVQKIITSYTPDSDFKSFDEFIKDQPG
;
A
#
# COMPACT_ATOMS: atom_id res chain seq x y z
N MET A 1 -2.31 4.69 5.73
CA MET A 1 -1.69 6.01 5.47
C MET A 1 -2.21 7.01 6.51
N GLN A 2 -1.44 8.03 6.90
CA GLN A 2 -2.00 9.13 7.71
C GLN A 2 -2.90 10.02 6.85
N ASN A 3 -3.63 10.96 7.46
CA ASN A 3 -4.43 11.96 6.72
C ASN A 3 -3.51 12.97 6.01
N ASN A 4 -2.90 12.54 4.90
CA ASN A 4 -2.02 13.35 4.05
C ASN A 4 -2.53 13.41 2.60
N PRO A 5 -2.06 14.38 1.78
CA PRO A 5 -2.49 14.51 0.39
C PRO A 5 -2.27 13.25 -0.46
N GLU A 6 -1.19 12.52 -0.21
CA GLU A 6 -0.83 11.29 -0.93
C GLU A 6 -1.91 10.21 -0.81
N PHE A 7 -2.57 10.10 0.35
CA PHE A 7 -3.71 9.21 0.52
C PHE A 7 -4.87 9.58 -0.41
N ILE A 8 -5.19 10.87 -0.54
CA ILE A 8 -6.27 11.34 -1.40
C ILE A 8 -5.95 11.07 -2.87
N PHE A 9 -4.73 11.37 -3.32
CA PHE A 9 -4.31 11.09 -4.70
C PHE A 9 -4.34 9.60 -5.02
N ALA A 10 -3.83 8.75 -4.12
CA ALA A 10 -3.87 7.30 -4.29
C ALA A 10 -5.32 6.77 -4.34
N TYR A 11 -6.17 7.22 -3.42
CA TYR A 11 -7.58 6.84 -3.40
C TYR A 11 -8.30 7.22 -4.70
N MET A 12 -8.14 8.47 -5.15
CA MET A 12 -8.74 8.95 -6.40
C MET A 12 -8.24 8.17 -7.61
N GLY A 13 -6.94 7.88 -7.70
CA GLY A 13 -6.36 7.08 -8.78
C GLY A 13 -6.90 5.64 -8.81
N ILE A 14 -6.97 4.98 -7.65
CA ILE A 14 -7.51 3.61 -7.53
C ILE A 14 -8.97 3.55 -7.96
N VAL A 15 -9.80 4.50 -7.49
CA VAL A 15 -11.22 4.55 -7.85
C VAL A 15 -11.41 4.90 -9.33
N ALA A 16 -10.58 5.80 -9.89
CA ALA A 16 -10.66 6.22 -11.28
C ALA A 16 -10.45 5.06 -12.27
N ILE A 17 -9.62 4.07 -11.93
CA ILE A 17 -9.40 2.86 -12.74
C ILE A 17 -10.45 1.76 -12.49
N GLY A 18 -11.46 2.02 -11.67
CA GLY A 18 -12.51 1.07 -11.32
C GLY A 18 -12.12 0.02 -10.27
N ALA A 19 -10.99 0.21 -9.57
CA ALA A 19 -10.59 -0.67 -8.48
C ALA A 19 -11.25 -0.27 -7.14
N VAL A 20 -11.34 -1.23 -6.23
CA VAL A 20 -11.89 -1.02 -4.88
C VAL A 20 -10.76 -0.68 -3.92
N CYS A 21 -10.85 0.48 -3.27
CA CYS A 21 -9.90 0.89 -2.23
C CYS A 21 -10.49 0.63 -0.84
N VAL A 22 -9.77 -0.11 0.01
CA VAL A 22 -10.13 -0.32 1.42
C VAL A 22 -9.19 0.53 2.29
N PRO A 23 -9.65 1.69 2.80
CA PRO A 23 -8.80 2.54 3.64
C PRO A 23 -8.61 1.90 5.03
N LEU A 24 -7.35 1.73 5.42
CA LEU A 24 -6.97 1.27 6.76
C LEU A 24 -6.46 2.45 7.60
N ASN A 25 -6.88 2.50 8.87
CA ASN A 25 -6.47 3.55 9.79
C ASN A 25 -4.96 3.45 10.09
N SER A 26 -4.28 4.60 10.22
CA SER A 26 -2.84 4.67 10.48
C SER A 26 -2.38 4.17 11.84
N TRP A 27 -3.29 3.93 12.79
CA TRP A 27 -2.98 3.42 14.13
C TRP A 27 -3.01 1.90 14.25
N TRP A 28 -3.29 1.20 13.14
CA TRP A 28 -3.35 -0.26 13.14
C TRP A 28 -1.96 -0.89 13.27
N VAL A 29 -1.88 -1.96 14.06
CA VAL A 29 -0.66 -2.76 14.23
C VAL A 29 -0.57 -3.87 13.19
N ALA A 30 0.59 -4.51 13.08
CA ALA A 30 0.87 -5.51 12.05
C ALA A 30 -0.17 -6.64 12.00
N ASP A 31 -0.57 -7.19 13.15
CA ASP A 31 -1.55 -8.28 13.21
C ASP A 31 -2.94 -7.87 12.71
N GLU A 32 -3.39 -6.65 13.00
CA GLU A 32 -4.66 -6.12 12.50
C GLU A 32 -4.62 -5.93 10.99
N ILE A 33 -3.49 -5.45 10.46
CA ILE A 33 -3.28 -5.34 9.02
C ILE A 33 -3.32 -6.71 8.38
N LYS A 34 -2.62 -7.72 8.93
CA LYS A 34 -2.66 -9.09 8.41
C LYS A 34 -4.07 -9.65 8.38
N TYR A 35 -4.83 -9.42 9.44
CA TYR A 35 -6.23 -9.83 9.50
C TYR A 35 -7.03 -9.20 8.36
N ALA A 36 -6.96 -7.87 8.19
CA ALA A 36 -7.67 -7.19 7.11
C ALA A 36 -7.24 -7.68 5.73
N MET A 37 -5.95 -7.84 5.47
CA MET A 37 -5.41 -8.28 4.19
C MET A 37 -5.90 -9.69 3.82
N ASN A 38 -5.91 -10.61 4.77
CA ASN A 38 -6.44 -11.96 4.57
C ASN A 38 -7.96 -11.96 4.36
N HIS A 39 -8.68 -11.09 5.09
CA HIS A 39 -10.14 -11.02 5.01
C HIS A 39 -10.63 -10.40 3.69
N CYS A 40 -9.97 -9.34 3.21
CA CYS A 40 -10.36 -8.67 1.97
C CYS A 40 -9.68 -9.23 0.71
N GLN A 41 -8.75 -10.19 0.87
CA GLN A 41 -7.97 -10.80 -0.21
C GLN A 41 -7.30 -9.74 -1.12
N ALA A 42 -6.76 -8.68 -0.50
CA ALA A 42 -6.21 -7.55 -1.24
C ALA A 42 -4.96 -7.94 -2.04
N LYS A 43 -4.88 -7.42 -3.28
CA LYS A 43 -3.74 -7.66 -4.19
C LYS A 43 -2.58 -6.69 -3.97
N PHE A 44 -2.88 -5.48 -3.50
CA PHE A 44 -1.93 -4.40 -3.29
C PHE A 44 -2.07 -3.83 -1.89
N PHE A 45 -0.95 -3.48 -1.28
CA PHE A 45 -0.89 -2.78 0.00
C PHE A 45 -0.03 -1.52 -0.14
N LEU A 46 -0.65 -0.34 0.01
CA LEU A 46 0.02 0.96 -0.13
C LEU A 46 0.22 1.61 1.24
N GLN A 47 1.45 2.04 1.55
CA GLN A 47 1.78 2.70 2.80
C GLN A 47 2.82 3.82 2.63
N ILE A 48 2.86 4.76 3.58
CA ILE A 48 3.84 5.86 3.59
C ILE A 48 5.08 5.50 4.40
N LYS A 49 5.00 4.62 5.40
CA LYS A 49 6.14 4.24 6.26
C LYS A 49 6.10 2.75 6.50
N ARG A 50 7.27 2.11 6.61
CA ARG A 50 7.38 0.68 6.90
C ARG A 50 6.79 0.32 8.27
N ILE A 51 6.03 -0.76 8.30
CA ILE A 51 5.61 -1.47 9.50
C ILE A 51 6.33 -2.82 9.50
N HIS A 52 7.01 -3.15 10.59
CA HIS A 52 7.69 -4.45 10.74
C HIS A 52 6.69 -5.59 10.96
N GLY A 53 7.08 -6.80 10.57
CA GLY A 53 6.28 -8.00 10.81
C GLY A 53 5.16 -8.21 9.80
N LEU A 54 5.28 -7.65 8.59
CA LEU A 54 4.36 -7.88 7.47
C LEU A 54 5.00 -8.75 6.39
N ASP A 55 6.16 -9.36 6.67
CA ASP A 55 7.02 -10.05 5.69
C ASP A 55 6.33 -11.29 5.10
N ASP A 56 5.47 -11.94 5.89
CA ASP A 56 4.66 -13.11 5.55
C ASP A 56 3.44 -12.84 4.65
N LEU A 57 3.11 -11.58 4.37
CA LEU A 57 1.99 -11.26 3.47
C LEU A 57 2.39 -11.43 2.00
N ASP A 58 1.66 -12.30 1.29
CA ASP A 58 1.76 -12.53 -0.16
C ASP A 58 0.94 -11.50 -0.95
N VAL A 59 1.31 -10.23 -0.80
CA VAL A 59 0.68 -9.08 -1.45
C VAL A 59 1.75 -8.14 -1.94
N GLN A 60 1.49 -7.44 -3.04
CA GLN A 60 2.43 -6.44 -3.51
C GLN A 60 2.42 -5.23 -2.58
N LYS A 61 3.53 -5.02 -1.87
CA LYS A 61 3.70 -3.93 -0.91
C LYS A 61 4.37 -2.75 -1.61
N ILE A 62 3.70 -1.61 -1.63
CA ILE A 62 4.17 -0.37 -2.26
C ILE A 62 4.40 0.67 -1.15
N ILE A 63 5.62 1.21 -1.09
CA ILE A 63 5.98 2.27 -0.14
C ILE A 63 6.19 3.57 -0.91
N THR A 64 5.58 4.65 -0.43
CA THR A 64 5.69 5.98 -1.06
C THR A 64 6.71 6.90 -0.39
N SER A 65 7.31 6.52 0.75
CA SER A 65 8.48 7.22 1.31
C SER A 65 9.79 6.63 0.80
N TYR A 66 10.82 7.46 0.69
CA TYR A 66 12.19 6.99 0.49
C TYR A 66 12.64 6.15 1.69
N THR A 67 12.64 4.83 1.53
CA THR A 67 13.26 3.87 2.46
C THR A 67 13.90 2.80 1.58
N PRO A 68 15.22 2.86 1.32
CA PRO A 68 15.88 1.88 0.47
C PRO A 68 15.87 0.52 1.18
N ASP A 69 15.09 -0.42 0.66
CA ASP A 69 14.95 -1.79 1.16
C ASP A 69 14.62 -2.73 0.00
N SER A 70 15.19 -3.94 0.00
CA SER A 70 15.03 -4.91 -1.11
C SER A 70 13.66 -5.57 -1.18
N ASP A 71 12.90 -5.57 -0.07
CA ASP A 71 11.59 -6.25 0.00
C ASP A 71 10.43 -5.38 -0.50
N PHE A 72 10.69 -4.12 -0.86
CA PHE A 72 9.68 -3.15 -1.27
C PHE A 72 10.04 -2.47 -2.59
N LYS A 73 9.06 -2.36 -3.49
CA LYS A 73 9.19 -1.57 -4.71
C LYS A 73 8.76 -0.14 -4.43
N SER A 74 9.58 0.83 -4.83
CA SER A 74 9.19 2.26 -4.78
C SER A 74 8.06 2.53 -5.78
N PHE A 75 7.30 3.61 -5.56
CA PHE A 75 6.23 4.00 -6.49
C PHE A 75 6.79 4.30 -7.89
N ASP A 76 7.91 5.01 -7.99
CA ASP A 76 8.54 5.34 -9.27
C ASP A 76 8.97 4.09 -10.05
N GLU A 77 9.54 3.09 -9.37
CA GLU A 77 9.85 1.79 -9.98
C GLU A 77 8.59 1.02 -10.37
N PHE A 78 7.50 1.13 -9.61
CA PHE A 78 6.24 0.48 -9.93
C PHE A 78 5.65 0.99 -11.25
N ILE A 79 5.70 2.29 -11.50
CA ILE A 79 5.11 2.91 -12.69
C ILE A 79 6.02 2.92 -13.92
N LYS A 80 7.32 2.64 -13.76
CA LYS A 80 8.33 2.75 -14.83
C LYS A 80 7.99 2.02 -16.13
N ASP A 81 7.31 0.86 -16.02
CA ASP A 81 7.00 0.00 -17.17
C ASP A 81 5.52 0.09 -17.61
N GLN A 82 4.73 1.00 -17.02
CA GLN A 82 3.33 1.17 -17.37
C GLN A 82 3.15 2.25 -18.47
N PRO A 83 2.32 2.01 -19.49
CA PRO A 83 2.02 3.01 -20.51
C PRO A 83 1.31 4.22 -19.87
N GLY A 84 1.78 5.42 -20.20
CA GLY A 84 1.19 6.70 -19.79
C GLY A 84 -0.01 7.12 -20.61
#